data_AF-A0A7J9Q5L2-F1
#
_entry.id   AF-A0A7J9Q5L2-F1
#
_cell.length_a   1.000
_cell.length_b   1.000
_cell.length_c   1.000
_cell.angle_alpha   90.00
_cell.angle_beta   90.00
_cell.angle_gamma   90.00
#
_symmetry.space_group_name_H-M   'P 1'
#
loop_
_entity.id
_entity.type
_entity.pdbx_description
1 polymer ?
#
loop_
_entity_poly.entity_id
_entity_poly.type
_entity_poly.pdbx_seq_one_letter_code
_entity_poly.pdbx_strand_id
1 'polypeptide(L)' 'LGEIFVQAIGLSLKQAEEIIDITCTHSLLPEPLRVAHLIAGGVVDGESRGRA' A
#
# COMPACT_ATOMS: atom_id res chain seq x y z
N LEU A 1 12.18 -0.43 -3.86
CA LEU A 1 12.26 -0.94 -2.45
C LEU A 1 13.12 -0.11 -1.47
N GLY A 2 13.91 0.89 -1.89
CA GLY A 2 14.86 1.58 -0.98
C GLY A 2 14.26 2.42 0.16
N GLU A 3 12.94 2.60 0.17
CA GLU A 3 12.24 3.51 1.10
C GLU A 3 11.14 2.82 1.92
N ILE A 4 10.87 1.52 1.69
CA ILE A 4 9.84 0.75 2.40
C ILE A 4 10.33 -0.66 2.73
N PHE A 5 9.88 -1.20 3.86
CA PHE A 5 10.17 -2.57 4.27
C PHE A 5 9.02 -3.49 3.88
N VAL A 6 9.35 -4.67 3.34
CA VAL A 6 8.37 -5.68 2.92
C VAL A 6 8.76 -7.07 3.42
N GLN A 7 7.75 -7.88 3.74
CA GLN A 7 7.88 -9.33 3.90
C GLN A 7 7.05 -10.02 2.83
N ALA A 8 7.60 -11.05 2.20
CA ALA A 8 6.92 -11.83 1.17
C ALA A 8 6.72 -13.27 1.65
N ILE A 9 5.49 -13.78 1.52
CA ILE A 9 5.13 -15.17 1.81
C ILE A 9 4.42 -15.72 0.57
N GLY A 10 4.86 -16.87 0.08
CA GLY A 10 4.29 -17.48 -1.14
C GLY A 10 4.69 -16.78 -2.46
N LEU A 11 5.60 -15.81 -2.40
CA LEU A 11 6.14 -15.07 -3.54
C LEU A 11 7.66 -14.99 -3.43
N SER A 12 8.35 -14.98 -4.58
CA SER A 12 9.75 -14.56 -4.60
C SER A 12 9.88 -13.06 -4.33
N LEU A 13 11.03 -12.61 -3.82
CA LEU A 13 11.29 -11.19 -3.59
C LEU A 13 11.13 -10.35 -4.88
N LYS A 14 11.53 -10.91 -6.03
CA LYS A 14 11.38 -10.24 -7.33
C LYS A 14 9.92 -10.04 -7.72
N GLN A 15 9.07 -11.06 -7.49
CA GLN A 15 7.63 -10.93 -7.75
C GLN A 15 6.99 -9.91 -6.81
N ALA A 16 7.39 -9.89 -5.53
CA ALA A 16 6.91 -8.90 -4.58
C ALA A 16 7.34 -7.48 -4.99
N GLU A 17 8.58 -7.30 -5.46
CA GLU A 17 9.08 -6.04 -6.00
C GLU A 17 8.28 -5.58 -7.21
N GLU A 18 8.06 -6.46 -8.19
CA GLU A 18 7.27 -6.14 -9.38
C GLU A 18 5.82 -5.75 -9.04
N ILE A 19 5.19 -6.45 -8.09
CA ILE A 19 3.85 -6.10 -7.60
C ILE A 19 3.86 -4.72 -6.92
N ILE A 20 4.87 -4.43 -6.10
CA ILE A 20 5.00 -3.12 -5.44
C ILE A 20 5.17 -2.03 -6.50
N ASP A 21 6.06 -2.22 -7.47
CA ASP A 21 6.34 -1.22 -8.50
C ASP A 21 5.11 -0.91 -9.36
N ILE A 22 4.30 -1.92 -9.73
CA ILE A 22 3.07 -1.68 -10.50
C ILE A 22 1.94 -1.06 -9.66
N THR A 23 1.92 -1.30 -8.35
CA THR A 23 0.84 -0.81 -7.47
C THR A 23 1.16 0.51 -6.77
N CYS A 24 2.43 0.91 -6.67
CA CYS A 24 2.89 2.19 -6.11
C CYS A 24 2.97 3.28 -7.19
N THR A 25 1.82 3.68 -7.76
CA THR A 25 1.80 4.61 -8.90
C THR A 25 2.08 6.07 -8.53
N HIS A 26 1.55 6.54 -7.40
CA HIS A 26 1.63 7.96 -7.01
C HIS A 26 2.28 8.21 -5.66
N SER A 27 2.70 7.15 -4.95
CA SER A 27 3.34 7.27 -3.65
C SER A 27 4.16 6.02 -3.32
N LEU A 28 4.80 6.03 -2.15
CA LEU A 28 5.60 4.90 -1.66
C LEU A 28 4.77 3.68 -1.24
N LEU A 29 3.46 3.83 -1.05
CA LEU A 29 2.57 2.74 -0.66
C LEU A 29 1.71 2.28 -1.85
N PRO A 30 1.43 0.96 -1.95
CA PRO A 30 0.50 0.43 -2.92
C PRO A 30 -0.85 1.17 -2.88
N GLU A 31 -1.34 1.64 -4.03
CA GLU A 31 -2.66 2.28 -4.13
C GLU A 31 -3.80 1.44 -3.53
N PRO A 32 -3.81 0.08 -3.65
CA PRO A 32 -4.79 -0.75 -2.96
C PRO A 32 -4.78 -0.57 -1.43
N LEU A 33 -3.60 -0.41 -0.81
CA LEU A 33 -3.49 -0.18 0.63
C LEU A 33 -3.95 1.24 1.01
N ARG A 34 -3.68 2.24 0.17
CA ARG A 34 -4.15 3.61 0.37
C ARG A 34 -5.67 3.70 0.30
N VAL A 35 -6.28 3.02 -0.66
CA VAL A 35 -7.76 2.91 -0.76
C VAL A 35 -8.33 2.21 0.47
N ALA A 36 -7.72 1.10 0.91
CA ALA A 36 -8.15 0.41 2.13
C ALA A 36 -8.09 1.34 3.35
N HIS A 37 -7.05 2.17 3.49
CA HIS A 37 -6.94 3.17 4.55
C HIS A 37 -8.06 4.22 4.49
N LEU A 38 -8.37 4.77 3.30
CA LEU A 38 -9.48 5.72 3.13
C LEU A 38 -10.83 5.12 3.51
N ILE A 39 -11.09 3.88 3.08
CA ILE A 39 -12.32 3.16 3.42
C ILE A 39 -12.39 2.91 4.93
N ALA A 40 -11.30 2.43 5.54
CA ALA A 40 -11.25 2.19 6.97
C ALA A 40 -11.54 3.47 7.77
N GLY A 41 -10.91 4.59 7.43
CA GLY A 41 -11.20 5.89 8.06
C GLY A 41 -12.65 6.33 7.87
N GLY A 42 -13.18 6.22 6.64
CA GLY A 42 -14.59 6.55 6.36
C GLY A 42 -15.58 5.66 7.12
N VAL A 43 -15.27 4.38 7.33
CA VAL A 43 -16.13 3.43 8.04
C VAL A 43 -16.04 3.60 9.56
N VAL A 44 -14.84 3.81 10.10
CA VAL A 44 -14.60 3.83 11.55
C VAL A 44 -14.78 5.23 12.13
N ASP A 45 -14.19 6.24 11.49
CA ASP A 45 -14.12 7.60 12.00
C ASP A 45 -15.11 8.55 11.31
N GLY A 46 -15.81 8.08 10.26
CA GLY A 46 -16.71 8.88 9.44
C GLY A 46 -16.01 9.83 8.47
N GLU A 47 -14.68 9.92 8.54
CA GLU A 47 -13.84 10.73 7.68
C GLU A 47 -12.43 10.12 7.56
N SER A 48 -11.76 10.39 6.44
CA SER A 48 -10.31 10.17 6.37
C SER A 48 -9.59 11.47 6.71
N ARG A 49 -8.64 11.40 7.64
CA ARG A 49 -7.80 12.55 8.03
C ARG A 49 -6.68 12.86 7.04
N GLY A 50 -6.60 12.10 5.94
CA GLY A 50 -5.57 12.21 4.92
C GLY A 50 -4.17 11.78 5.40
N ARG A 51 -3.26 11.63 4.43
CA ARG A 51 -1.85 11.16 4.58
C ARG A 51 -1.76 9.65 4.90
N ALA A 52 -1.70 8.88 3.82
CA ALA A 52 -1.13 7.53 3.78
C ALA A 52 0.20 7.60 3.02
#